data_AF-A0A3C0R9N8-F1
#
_entry.id   AF-A0A3C0R9N8-F1
#
_cell.length_a   1.000
_cell.length_b   1.000
_cell.length_c   1.000
_cell.angle_alpha   90.00
_cell.angle_beta   90.00
_cell.angle_gamma   90.00
#
_symmetry.space_group_name_H-M   'P 1'
#
loop_
_entity.id
_entity.type
_entity.pdbx_description
1 polymer ?
#
loop_
_entity_poly.entity_id
_entity_poly.type
_entity_poly.pdbx_seq_one_letter_code
_entity_poly.pdbx_strand_id
1 'polypeptide(L)' 'MKKSLFALCLLLNFCAYAQLSSQEQQLITLIQQQMPQTIDLLKASVNINSGTFHIKGVKAVGELYAKELRALGFTV' A
#
# COMPACT_ATOMS: atom_id res chain seq x y z
N MET A 1 40.49 -28.00 9.06
CA MET A 1 39.76 -27.90 7.77
C MET A 1 38.26 -28.14 7.91
N LYS A 2 37.80 -29.32 8.39
CA LYS A 2 36.36 -29.64 8.50
C LYS A 2 35.53 -28.68 9.38
N LYS A 3 36.09 -28.22 10.51
CA LYS A 3 35.43 -27.24 11.42
C LYS A 3 35.29 -25.84 10.79
N SER A 4 36.26 -25.45 9.97
CA SER A 4 36.24 -24.17 9.26
C SER A 4 35.26 -24.20 8.07
N LEU A 5 35.12 -25.35 7.41
CA LEU A 5 34.09 -25.59 6.40
C LEU A 5 32.68 -25.55 7.00
N PHE A 6 32.49 -26.15 8.19
CA PHE A 6 31.22 -26.11 8.91
C PHE A 6 30.83 -24.68 9.35
N ALA A 7 31.80 -23.90 9.84
CA ALA A 7 31.59 -22.49 10.17
C ALA A 7 31.22 -21.64 8.94
N LEU A 8 31.84 -21.90 7.79
CA LEU A 8 31.52 -21.23 6.52
C LEU A 8 30.10 -21.56 6.04
N CYS A 9 29.66 -22.82 6.14
CA CYS A 9 28.29 -23.22 5.84
C CYS A 9 27.26 -22.54 6.76
N LEU A 10 27.59 -22.32 8.04
CA LEU A 10 26.69 -21.64 8.97
C LEU A 10 26.52 -20.15 8.62
N LEU A 11 27.59 -19.48 8.17
CA LEU A 11 27.57 -18.08 7.76
C LEU A 11 26.78 -17.85 6.46
N LEU A 12 26.79 -18.81 5.53
CA LEU A 12 26.02 -18.72 4.29
C LEU A 12 24.50 -18.80 4.50
N ASN A 13 24.05 -19.46 5.58
CA ASN A 13 22.61 -19.52 5.93
C ASN A 13 22.08 -18.18 6.49
N PHE A 14 22.94 -17.31 7.02
CA PHE A 14 22.55 -15.99 7.52
C PHE A 14 22.28 -14.95 6.42
N CYS A 15 22.67 -15.24 5.17
CA CYS A 15 22.47 -14.33 4.03
C CYS A 15 21.16 -14.55 3.28
N ALA A 16 20.31 -15.50 3.71
CA ALA A 16 18.99 -15.72 3.14
C ALA A 16 17.98 -14.67 3.67
N TYR A 17 18.22 -13.39 3.36
CA TYR A 17 17.22 -12.34 3.53
C TYR A 17 16.19 -12.47 2.40
N ALA A 18 14.90 -12.30 2.73
CA ALA A 18 13.85 -12.18 1.72
C ALA A 18 14.03 -10.86 0.96
N GLN A 19 14.85 -10.88 -0.10
CA GLN A 19 15.05 -9.74 -0.98
C GLN A 19 13.79 -9.51 -1.81
N LEU A 20 13.46 -8.24 -2.04
CA LEU A 20 12.39 -7.88 -2.96
C LEU A 20 12.78 -8.30 -4.38
N SER A 21 11.81 -8.87 -5.08
CA SER A 21 11.85 -9.04 -6.53
C SER A 21 11.89 -7.68 -7.23
N SER A 22 12.33 -7.68 -8.49
CA SER A 22 12.32 -6.48 -9.31
C SER A 22 10.89 -5.92 -9.47
N GLN A 23 9.89 -6.79 -9.54
CA GLN A 23 8.48 -6.42 -9.62
C GLN A 23 7.99 -5.72 -8.36
N GLU A 24 8.35 -6.23 -7.17
CA GLU A 24 8.00 -5.58 -5.90
C GLU A 24 8.67 -4.22 -5.77
N GLN A 25 9.92 -4.10 -6.21
CA GLN A 25 10.64 -2.83 -6.18
C GLN A 25 10.02 -1.79 -7.11
N GLN A 26 9.58 -2.21 -8.31
CA GLN A 26 8.82 -1.38 -9.24
C GLN A 26 7.49 -0.92 -8.64
N LEU A 27 6.77 -1.81 -7.96
CA LEU A 27 5.50 -1.47 -7.29
C LEU A 27 5.70 -0.42 -6.20
N ILE A 28 6.76 -0.55 -5.39
CA ILE A 28 7.10 0.46 -4.37
C ILE A 28 7.38 1.82 -5.01
N THR A 29 8.17 1.85 -6.10
CA THR A 29 8.43 3.10 -6.82
C THR A 29 7.14 3.74 -7.34
N LEU A 30 6.23 2.94 -7.91
CA LEU A 30 4.94 3.43 -8.38
C LEU A 30 4.10 4.01 -7.23
N ILE A 31 4.01 3.31 -6.10
CA ILE A 31 3.28 3.78 -4.91
C ILE A 31 3.88 5.10 -4.40
N GLN A 32 5.20 5.21 -4.34
CA GLN A 32 5.89 6.44 -3.92
C GLN A 32 5.57 7.62 -4.85
N GLN A 33 5.55 7.38 -6.15
CA GLN A 33 5.18 8.39 -7.16
C GLN A 33 3.72 8.83 -7.04
N GLN A 34 2.82 7.92 -6.65
CA GLN A 34 1.39 8.20 -6.49
C GLN A 34 1.01 8.78 -5.12
N MET A 35 1.91 8.73 -4.13
CA MET A 35 1.65 9.18 -2.76
C MET A 35 1.03 10.58 -2.66
N PRO A 36 1.43 11.60 -3.44
CA PRO A 36 0.77 12.91 -3.39
C PRO A 36 -0.73 12.85 -3.68
N GLN A 37 -1.13 12.07 -4.69
CA GLN A 37 -2.54 11.88 -5.06
C GLN A 37 -3.30 11.11 -3.96
N THR A 38 -2.68 10.08 -3.38
CA THR A 38 -3.24 9.34 -2.24
C THR A 38 -3.51 10.25 -1.04
N ILE A 39 -2.57 11.15 -0.74
CA ILE A 39 -2.72 12.12 0.35
C ILE A 39 -3.84 13.12 0.04
N ASP A 40 -4.02 13.55 -1.20
CA ASP A 40 -5.09 14.46 -1.57
C ASP A 40 -6.47 13.80 -1.50
N LEU A 41 -6.60 12.53 -1.90
CA LEU A 41 -7.83 11.76 -1.69
C LEU A 41 -8.13 11.59 -0.20
N LEU A 42 -7.11 11.31 0.62
CA LEU A 42 -7.25 11.23 2.08
C LEU A 42 -7.76 12.56 2.65
N LYS A 43 -7.16 13.69 2.27
CA LYS A 43 -7.60 15.04 2.68
C LYS A 43 -9.06 15.28 2.29
N ALA A 44 -9.45 14.93 1.06
CA ALA A 44 -10.82 15.07 0.60
C ALA A 44 -11.79 14.25 1.45
N SER A 45 -11.43 13.01 1.78
CA SER A 45 -12.24 12.12 2.62
C SER A 45 -12.39 12.63 4.06
N VAL A 46 -11.29 12.96 4.75
CA VAL A 46 -11.32 13.38 6.17
C VAL A 46 -12.00 14.74 6.38
N ASN A 47 -12.03 15.59 5.36
CA ASN A 47 -12.75 16.86 5.41
C ASN A 47 -14.28 16.69 5.24
N ILE A 48 -14.76 15.50 4.87
CA ILE A 48 -16.18 15.16 4.91
C ILE A 48 -16.50 14.66 6.31
N ASN A 49 -17.26 15.44 7.09
CA ASN A 49 -17.82 14.91 8.35
C ASN A 49 -18.80 13.78 8.03
N SER A 50 -18.38 12.53 8.14
CA SER A 50 -19.21 11.35 7.88
C SER A 50 -19.61 10.61 9.17
N GLY A 51 -19.84 11.34 10.26
CA GLY A 51 -20.36 10.73 11.50
C GLY A 51 -21.66 9.96 11.26
N THR A 52 -21.88 8.85 11.98
CA THR A 52 -22.95 7.87 11.73
C THR A 52 -24.35 8.48 11.58
N PHE A 53 -24.66 9.53 12.34
CA PHE A 53 -25.97 10.22 12.28
C PHE A 53 -26.01 11.40 11.30
N HIS A 54 -24.88 11.78 10.71
CA HIS A 54 -24.80 12.81 9.67
C HIS A 54 -25.01 12.20 8.29
N ILE A 55 -26.27 11.85 7.97
CA ILE A 55 -26.67 11.16 6.74
C ILE A 55 -26.14 11.84 5.46
N LYS A 56 -26.15 13.18 5.41
CA LYS A 56 -25.62 13.94 4.27
C LYS A 56 -24.13 13.68 4.08
N GLY A 57 -23.35 13.68 5.17
CA GLY A 57 -21.92 13.38 5.15
C GLY A 57 -21.62 11.93 4.77
N VAL A 58 -22.39 10.98 5.29
CA VAL A 58 -22.29 9.56 4.93
C VAL A 58 -22.52 9.34 3.43
N LYS A 59 -23.54 9.98 2.85
CA LYS A 59 -23.77 9.94 1.40
C LYS A 59 -22.64 10.60 0.61
N ALA A 60 -22.10 11.72 1.09
CA ALA A 60 -21.02 12.43 0.42
C ALA A 60 -19.71 11.64 0.38
N VAL A 61 -19.30 11.01 1.50
CA VAL A 61 -18.10 10.16 1.51
C VAL A 61 -18.32 8.88 0.69
N GLY A 62 -19.56 8.34 0.69
CA GLY A 62 -19.93 7.22 -0.18
C GLY A 62 -19.76 7.56 -1.66
N GLU A 63 -20.25 8.71 -2.12
CA GLU A 63 -20.09 9.14 -3.50
C GLU A 63 -18.63 9.46 -3.86
N LEU A 64 -17.84 10.02 -2.93
CA LEU A 64 -16.40 10.23 -3.13
C LEU A 64 -15.71 8.90 -3.50
N TYR A 65 -15.92 7.85 -2.71
CA TYR A 65 -15.32 6.55 -3.00
C TYR A 65 -15.96 5.83 -4.19
N ALA A 66 -17.28 5.98 -4.39
CA ALA A 66 -17.95 5.40 -5.55
C ALA A 66 -17.37 5.94 -6.86
N LYS A 67 -17.07 7.24 -6.92
CA LYS A 67 -16.37 7.85 -8.06
C LYS A 67 -15.01 7.21 -8.33
N GLU A 68 -14.16 7.07 -7.31
CA GLU A 68 -12.83 6.46 -7.46
C GLU A 68 -12.93 4.98 -7.86
N LEU A 69 -13.88 4.24 -7.30
CA LEU A 69 -14.14 2.83 -7.66
C LEU A 69 -14.65 2.69 -9.11
N ARG A 70 -15.56 3.56 -9.56
CA ARG A 70 -16.00 3.57 -10.97
C ARG A 70 -14.85 3.90 -11.92
N ALA A 71 -13.93 4.79 -11.53
CA ALA A 71 -12.73 5.07 -12.32
C ALA A 71 -11.80 3.85 -12.44
N LEU A 72 -11.83 2.94 -11.46
CA LEU A 72 -11.16 1.64 -11.50
C LEU A 72 -11.95 0.55 -12.24
N GLY A 73 -13.14 0.85 -12.77
CA GLY A 73 -13.99 -0.07 -13.52
C GLY A 73 -14.95 -0.91 -12.67
N PHE A 74 -15.13 -0.59 -11.39
CA PHE A 74 -16.12 -1.26 -10.54
C PHE A 74 -17.55 -0.75 -10.82
N THR A 75 -18.54 -1.62 -10.62
CA THR A 75 -19.96 -1.24 -10.64
C THR A 75 -20.45 -1.01 -9.22
N VAL A 76 -20.67 0.27 -8.86
CA VAL A 76 -21.08 0.74 -7.52
C VAL A 76 -21.98 1.97 -7.58
#